data_AF-A0A353WZ59-F1
#
_entry.id   AF-A0A353WZ59-F1
#
_cell.length_a   1.000
_cell.length_b   1.000
_cell.length_c   1.000
_cell.angle_alpha   90.00
_cell.angle_beta   90.00
_cell.angle_gamma   90.00
#
_symmetry.space_group_name_H-M   'P 1'
#
loop_
_entity.id
_entity.type
_entity.pdbx_description
1 polymer ?
#
loop_
_entity_poly.entity_id
_entity_poly.type
_entity_poly.pdbx_seq_one_letter_code
_entity_poly.pdbx_strand_id
1 'polypeptide(L)'
;MAKKIALIYFIVGCIWITTSDYFLNLLGNSEVRTVIDLQMMKGWPFIFTTALLLYIPILKFIEKELEVVDEFLRLLFDNPTPMIIYDTDNQEVIESNKPLRNFMDIRKKN
;
A
#
# COMPACT_ATOMS: atom_id res chain seq x y z
N MET A 1 7.06 -5.29 -7.21
CA MET A 1 5.81 -5.64 -6.49
C MET A 1 4.57 -5.51 -7.37
N ALA A 2 4.34 -4.37 -8.02
CA ALA A 2 3.13 -4.10 -8.84
C ALA A 2 2.78 -5.21 -9.86
N LYS A 3 3.79 -5.75 -10.58
CA LYS A 3 3.58 -6.84 -11.56
C LYS A 3 3.02 -8.14 -10.95
N LYS A 4 3.46 -8.51 -9.73
CA LYS A 4 2.93 -9.71 -9.03
C LYS A 4 1.48 -9.51 -8.59
N ILE A 5 1.16 -8.32 -8.08
CA ILE A 5 -0.19 -7.97 -7.63
C ILE A 5 -1.14 -7.95 -8.84
N ALA A 6 -0.73 -7.32 -9.94
CA ALA A 6 -1.50 -7.29 -11.18
C ALA A 6 -1.74 -8.70 -11.76
N LEU A 7 -0.73 -9.59 -11.71
CA LEU A 7 -0.87 -10.97 -12.17
C LEU A 7 -1.84 -11.78 -11.30
N ILE A 8 -1.74 -11.66 -9.98
CA ILE A 8 -2.67 -12.32 -9.04
C ILE A 8 -4.09 -11.80 -9.28
N TYR A 9 -4.25 -10.49 -9.42
CA TYR A 9 -5.54 -9.87 -9.72
C TYR A 9 -6.14 -10.40 -11.04
N PHE A 10 -5.32 -10.48 -12.09
CA PHE A 10 -5.73 -11.01 -13.38
C PHE A 10 -6.17 -12.48 -13.28
N ILE A 11 -5.38 -13.34 -12.64
CA ILE A 11 -5.69 -14.77 -12.52
C ILE A 11 -6.95 -14.98 -11.66
N VAL A 12 -7.02 -14.35 -10.49
CA VAL A 12 -8.17 -14.49 -9.59
C VAL A 12 -9.43 -13.91 -10.23
N GLY A 13 -9.34 -12.77 -10.92
CA GLY A 13 -10.45 -12.20 -11.67
C GLY A 13 -10.93 -13.11 -12.80
N CYS A 14 -10.03 -13.70 -13.58
CA CYS A 14 -10.38 -14.65 -14.64
C CYS A 14 -11.06 -15.92 -14.10
N ILE A 15 -10.53 -16.47 -13.00
CA ILE A 15 -11.14 -17.63 -12.33
C ILE A 15 -12.52 -17.25 -11.79
N TRP A 16 -12.65 -16.07 -11.20
CA TRP A 16 -13.91 -15.58 -10.65
C TRP A 16 -14.96 -15.42 -11.75
N ILE A 17 -14.66 -14.72 -12.84
CA ILE A 17 -15.61 -14.49 -13.94
C ILE A 17 -16.09 -15.83 -14.51
N THR A 18 -15.17 -16.72 -14.86
CA THR A 18 -15.50 -18.02 -15.47
C THR A 18 -16.30 -18.93 -14.54
N THR A 19 -15.90 -19.06 -13.28
CA THR A 19 -16.61 -19.88 -12.28
C THR A 19 -17.98 -19.32 -11.99
N SER A 20 -18.07 -18.00 -11.85
CA SER A 20 -19.31 -17.31 -11.54
C SER A 20 -20.30 -17.46 -12.71
N ASP A 21 -19.86 -17.30 -13.97
CA ASP A 21 -20.70 -17.45 -15.18
C ASP A 21 -21.22 -18.89 -15.33
N TYR A 22 -20.37 -19.87 -15.04
CA TYR A 22 -20.77 -21.27 -15.02
C TYR A 22 -21.85 -21.56 -13.96
N PHE A 23 -21.69 -21.03 -12.75
CA PHE A 23 -22.66 -21.23 -11.66
C PHE A 23 -24.02 -20.55 -11.95
N LEU A 24 -24.00 -19.38 -12.58
CA LEU A 24 -25.21 -18.67 -13.02
C LEU A 24 -26.00 -19.48 -14.05
N ASN A 25 -25.31 -20.09 -15.03
CA ASN A 25 -25.95 -20.94 -16.04
C ASN A 25 -26.52 -22.24 -15.45
N LEU A 26 -25.94 -22.75 -14.36
CA LEU A 26 -26.43 -23.97 -13.70
C LEU A 26 -27.67 -23.71 -12.83
N LEU A 27 -27.77 -22.52 -12.22
CA LEU A 27 -28.85 -22.14 -11.31
C LEU A 27 -29.97 -21.33 -11.97
N GLY A 28 -29.72 -20.76 -13.15
CA GLY A 28 -30.69 -19.94 -13.87
C GLY A 28 -31.78 -20.79 -14.52
N ASN A 29 -32.97 -20.84 -13.91
CA ASN A 29 -34.18 -21.24 -14.62
C ASN A 29 -34.54 -20.15 -15.66
N SER A 30 -35.23 -20.55 -16.74
CA SER A 30 -35.56 -19.74 -17.93
C SER A 30 -36.40 -18.47 -17.69
N GLU A 31 -36.69 -18.11 -16.43
CA GLU A 31 -37.38 -16.88 -16.07
C GLU A 31 -36.41 -15.69 -16.03
N VAL A 32 -36.66 -14.73 -16.91
CA VAL A 32 -35.87 -13.51 -17.09
C VAL A 32 -35.66 -12.72 -15.79
N ARG A 33 -36.66 -12.71 -14.87
CA ARG A 33 -36.56 -12.01 -13.58
C ARG A 33 -35.53 -12.63 -12.65
N THR A 34 -35.51 -13.96 -12.57
CA THR A 34 -34.58 -14.73 -11.72
C THR A 34 -33.14 -14.56 -12.18
N VAL A 35 -32.92 -14.46 -13.50
CA VAL A 35 -31.58 -14.22 -14.07
C VAL A 35 -31.05 -12.82 -13.74
N ILE A 36 -31.90 -11.79 -13.74
CA ILE A 36 -31.52 -10.41 -13.41
C ILE A 36 -31.14 -10.29 -11.93
N ASP A 37 -31.94 -10.85 -11.02
CA ASP A 37 -31.66 -10.80 -9.58
C ASP A 37 -30.36 -11.56 -9.23
N LEU A 38 -30.13 -12.71 -9.87
CA LEU A 38 -28.89 -13.47 -9.73
C LEU A 38 -27.67 -12.72 -10.32
N GLN A 39 -27.82 -11.98 -11.41
CA GLN A 39 -26.76 -11.12 -11.95
C GLN A 39 -26.40 -9.97 -10.99
N MET A 40 -27.39 -9.30 -10.38
CA MET A 40 -27.13 -8.24 -9.41
C MET A 40 -26.45 -8.77 -8.15
N MET A 41 -26.90 -9.92 -7.61
CA MET A 41 -26.23 -10.58 -6.48
C MET A 41 -24.77 -10.95 -6.79
N LYS A 42 -24.45 -11.22 -8.06
CA LYS A 42 -23.09 -11.55 -8.51
C LYS A 42 -22.11 -10.38 -8.46
N GLY A 43 -22.59 -9.16 -8.70
CA GLY A 43 -21.76 -7.96 -8.77
C GLY A 43 -21.15 -7.58 -7.42
N TRP A 44 -21.89 -7.79 -6.32
CA TRP A 44 -21.44 -7.48 -4.96
C TRP A 44 -20.17 -8.24 -4.54
N PRO A 45 -20.10 -9.58 -4.64
CA PRO A 45 -18.88 -10.30 -4.30
C PRO A 45 -17.73 -9.99 -5.28
N PHE A 46 -17.99 -9.66 -6.55
CA PHE A 46 -16.93 -9.18 -7.44
C PHE A 46 -16.33 -7.85 -6.95
N ILE A 47 -17.16 -6.86 -6.63
CA ILE A 47 -16.71 -5.56 -6.10
C ILE A 47 -15.99 -5.74 -4.76
N PHE A 48 -16.52 -6.60 -3.87
CA PHE A 48 -15.89 -6.87 -2.58
C PHE A 48 -14.52 -7.55 -2.73
N THR A 49 -14.42 -8.58 -3.57
CA THR A 49 -13.16 -9.29 -3.83
C THR A 49 -12.14 -8.39 -4.49
N THR A 50 -12.54 -7.56 -5.46
CA THR A 50 -11.64 -6.60 -6.13
C THR A 50 -11.17 -5.52 -5.15
N ALA A 51 -12.06 -4.97 -4.32
CA ALA A 51 -11.68 -4.01 -3.28
C ALA A 51 -10.67 -4.60 -2.29
N LEU A 52 -10.88 -5.84 -1.83
CA LEU A 52 -10.00 -6.52 -0.89
C LEU A 52 -8.63 -6.87 -1.51
N LEU A 53 -8.63 -7.33 -2.77
CA LEU A 53 -7.40 -7.61 -3.53
C LEU A 53 -6.56 -6.36 -3.80
N LEU A 54 -7.18 -5.18 -3.89
CA LEU A 54 -6.45 -3.91 -4.02
C LEU A 54 -6.01 -3.38 -2.66
N TYR A 55 -6.89 -3.42 -1.66
CA TYR A 55 -6.62 -2.85 -0.34
C TYR A 55 -5.44 -3.53 0.38
N ILE A 56 -5.42 -4.87 0.43
CA ILE A 56 -4.42 -5.60 1.22
C ILE A 56 -2.98 -5.32 0.75
N PRO A 57 -2.64 -5.41 -0.55
CA PRO A 57 -1.28 -5.15 -1.00
C PRO A 57 -0.86 -3.70 -0.83
N ILE A 58 -1.78 -2.75 -0.98
CA ILE A 58 -1.52 -1.32 -0.80
C ILE A 58 -1.18 -1.06 0.67
N LEU A 59 -1.99 -1.58 1.60
CA LEU A 59 -1.75 -1.43 3.03
C LEU A 59 -0.38 -2.00 3.42
N LYS A 60 -0.06 -3.23 2.99
CA LYS A 60 1.25 -3.85 3.24
C LYS A 60 2.42 -3.06 2.66
N PHE A 61 2.23 -2.41 1.52
CA PHE A 61 3.26 -1.58 0.92
C PHE A 61 3.52 -0.32 1.76
N ILE A 62 2.45 0.34 2.22
CA ILE A 62 2.54 1.54 3.07
C ILE A 62 3.18 1.20 4.42
N GLU A 63 2.75 0.11 5.06
CA GLU A 63 3.34 -0.35 6.33
C GLU A 63 4.85 -0.58 6.20
N LYS A 64 5.27 -1.24 5.11
CA LYS A 64 6.68 -1.49 4.86
C LYS A 64 7.49 -0.21 4.62
N GLU A 65 6.94 0.76 3.89
CA GLU A 65 7.60 2.07 3.71
C GLU A 65 7.76 2.79 5.06
N LEU A 66 6.72 2.76 5.92
CA LEU A 66 6.79 3.35 7.25
C LEU A 66 7.84 2.67 8.14
N GLU A 67 7.94 1.34 8.10
CA GLU A 67 8.99 0.59 8.82
C GLU A 67 10.39 1.02 8.41
N VAL A 68 10.63 1.20 7.10
CA VAL A 68 11.93 1.64 6.57
C VAL A 68 12.26 3.06 7.02
N VAL A 69 11.28 3.97 7.00
CA VAL A 69 11.44 5.33 7.48
C VAL A 69 11.75 5.35 8.98
N ASP A 70 11.02 4.58 9.78
CA ASP A 70 11.25 4.47 11.22
C ASP A 70 12.65 3.92 11.54
N GLU A 71 13.10 2.89 10.81
CA GLU A 71 14.44 2.34 10.97
C GLU A 71 15.51 3.38 10.62
N PHE A 72 15.33 4.12 9.52
CA PHE A 72 16.22 5.22 9.15
C PHE A 72 16.29 6.30 10.23
N LEU A 73 15.15 6.73 10.76
CA LEU A 73 15.09 7.74 11.81
C LEU A 73 15.78 7.27 13.09
N ARG A 74 15.60 6.00 13.48
CA ARG A 74 16.34 5.43 14.62
C ARG A 74 17.84 5.48 14.41
N LEU A 75 18.33 5.06 13.25
CA LEU A 75 19.75 5.15 12.90
C LEU A 75 20.24 6.59 12.90
N LEU A 76 19.44 7.55 12.43
CA LEU A 76 19.79 8.97 12.44
C LEU A 76 19.95 9.50 13.88
N PHE A 77 18.98 9.19 14.75
CA PHE A 77 18.91 9.74 16.11
C PHE A 77 19.87 9.07 17.11
N ASP A 78 20.14 7.78 16.96
CA ASP A 78 21.01 7.03 17.86
C ASP A 78 22.49 7.05 17.42
N ASN A 79 22.78 7.47 16.19
CA ASN A 79 24.15 7.59 15.73
C ASN A 79 24.88 8.72 16.49
N PRO A 80 26.03 8.43 17.13
CA PRO A 80 26.80 9.41 17.89
C PRO A 80 27.50 10.47 17.01
N THR A 81 27.60 10.22 15.70
CA THR A 81 28.24 11.11 14.74
C THR A 81 27.29 12.24 14.37
N PRO A 82 27.71 13.52 14.42
CA PRO A 82 26.92 14.63 13.92
C PRO A 82 26.55 14.46 12.44
N MET A 83 25.27 14.53 12.11
CA MET A 83 24.75 14.39 10.74
C MET A 83 23.75 15.48 10.41
N ILE A 84 23.78 15.93 9.16
CA ILE A 84 22.89 16.93 8.60
C ILE A 84 22.32 16.43 7.28
N ILE A 85 21.02 16.63 7.09
CA ILE A 85 20.32 16.41 5.83
C ILE A 85 19.98 17.81 5.31
N TYR A 86 20.40 18.10 4.09
CA TYR A 86 20.14 19.37 3.43
C TYR A 86 19.72 19.11 1.99
N ASP A 87 18.92 20.03 1.47
CA ASP A 87 18.51 20.05 0.08
C ASP A 87 19.70 20.50 -0.79
N THR A 88 20.02 19.76 -1.84
CA THR A 88 21.18 20.05 -2.69
C THR A 88 20.97 21.24 -3.63
N ASP A 89 19.72 21.58 -3.95
CA ASP A 89 19.37 22.61 -4.91
C ASP A 89 19.38 24.00 -4.26
N ASN A 90 18.82 24.13 -3.05
CA ASN A 90 18.77 25.41 -2.33
C ASN A 90 19.69 25.49 -1.09
N GLN A 91 20.40 24.41 -0.75
CA GLN A 91 21.28 24.28 0.42
C GLN A 91 20.59 24.46 1.77
N GLU A 92 19.25 24.40 1.81
CA GLU A 92 18.51 24.50 3.06
C GLU A 92 18.66 23.22 3.89
N VAL A 93 18.88 23.41 5.19
CA VAL A 93 18.95 22.30 6.13
C VAL A 93 17.54 21.78 6.35
N ILE A 94 17.29 20.56 5.90
CA ILE A 94 16.03 19.85 6.09
C ILE A 94 15.98 19.31 7.53
N GLU A 95 17.05 18.62 7.95
CA GLU A 95 17.05 17.95 9.26
C GLU A 95 18.46 17.75 9.84
N SER A 96 18.55 17.55 11.16
CA SER A 96 19.80 17.25 11.86
C SER A 96 19.59 16.32 13.05
N ASN A 97 20.60 15.51 13.36
CA ASN A 97 20.55 14.60 14.50
C ASN A 97 20.91 15.26 15.84
N LYS A 98 20.62 14.56 16.95
CA LYS A 98 20.82 15.09 18.32
C LYS A 98 22.28 15.52 18.58
N PRO A 99 23.32 14.73 18.25
CA PRO A 99 24.71 15.15 18.44
C PRO A 99 25.06 16.45 17.74
N LEU A 100 24.59 16.66 16.50
CA LEU A 100 24.88 17.89 15.76
C LEU A 100 24.24 19.12 16.42
N ARG A 101 22.97 19.02 16.86
CA ARG A 101 22.31 20.11 17.58
C ARG A 101 23.03 20.47 18.87
N ASN A 102 23.40 19.46 19.67
CA ASN A 102 24.17 19.67 20.89
C ASN A 102 25.52 20.36 20.62
N PHE A 103 26.22 19.96 19.55
CA PHE A 103 27.49 20.58 19.16
C PHE A 103 27.31 22.06 18.74
N MET A 104 26.26 22.38 17.98
CA MET A 104 25.96 23.76 17.60
C MET A 104 25.57 24.64 18.80
N ASP A 105 24.81 24.10 19.76
CA ASP A 105 24.41 24.84 20.97
C ASP A 105 25.60 25.18 21.87
N ILE A 106 26.58 24.27 21.98
CA ILE A 106 27.85 24.54 22.70
C ILE A 106 28.60 25.68 22.03
N ARG A 107 28.62 25.73 20.68
CA ARG A 107 29.29 26.81 19.94
C ARG A 107 28.59 28.16 20.02
N LYS A 108 27.27 28.23 20.23
CA LYS A 108 26.54 29.50 20.38
C LYS A 108 26.69 30.14 21.77
N LYS A 109 27.12 29.38 22.78
CA LYS A 109 27.30 29.86 24.17
C LYS A 109 28.71 30.36 24.49
N ASN A 110 29.68 30.12 23.59
CA ASN A 110 31.05 30.64 23.68
C ASN A 110 31.24 31.78 22.68
#